data_AF-A0A0L0FJP1-F1
#
_entry.id   AF-A0A0L0FJP1-F1
#
_cell.length_a   1.000
_cell.length_b   1.000
_cell.length_c   1.000
_cell.angle_alpha   90.00
_cell.angle_beta   90.00
_cell.angle_gamma   90.00
#
_symmetry.space_group_name_H-M   'P 1'
#
loop_
_entity.id
_entity.type
_entity.pdbx_description
1 polymer ?
#
loop_
_entity_poly.entity_id
_entity_poly.type
_entity_poly.pdbx_seq_one_letter_code
_entity_poly.pdbx_strand_id
1 'polypeptide(L)'
;MQVVDYAHTAHAFDETVMFGGNAFEMDNLKVEFRDKFHNVSRIMDCVECAKCRMWGKLQIEGLATAIKILFTNTYTSDEIEPETCPAEQTGSSSAFSKNLKLRRNEVVSLFQTLEHFSYSINQLEGLRNMYIPDPKTREQSKPPPDFAKPAFAIDGTKGTL
;
A
#
# COMPACT_ATOMS: atom_id res chain seq x y z
N MET A 1 7.96 -7.67 23.91
CA MET A 1 7.09 -8.65 23.21
C MET A 1 5.64 -8.30 23.52
N GLN A 2 5.08 -7.31 22.82
CA GLN A 2 3.68 -6.82 22.99
C GLN A 2 3.03 -6.38 21.65
N VAL A 3 3.78 -6.41 20.54
CA VAL A 3 3.28 -5.97 19.22
C VAL A 3 2.46 -7.08 18.53
N VAL A 4 2.71 -8.35 18.87
CA VAL A 4 2.03 -9.52 18.27
C VAL A 4 0.60 -9.65 18.78
N ASP A 5 0.32 -9.37 20.07
CA ASP A 5 -1.04 -9.44 20.64
C ASP A 5 -2.01 -8.43 20.02
N TYR A 6 -1.50 -7.28 19.54
CA TYR A 6 -2.35 -6.27 18.90
C TYR A 6 -2.85 -6.74 17.52
N ALA A 7 -2.08 -7.59 16.82
CA ALA A 7 -2.52 -8.18 15.55
C ALA A 7 -3.63 -9.23 15.74
N HIS A 8 -3.76 -9.84 16.92
CA HIS A 8 -4.84 -10.77 17.26
C HIS A 8 -6.14 -10.09 17.72
N THR A 9 -6.13 -8.77 17.95
CA THR A 9 -7.31 -7.98 18.36
C THR A 9 -7.66 -6.84 17.40
N ALA A 10 -6.74 -6.44 16.53
CA ALA A 10 -7.09 -5.76 15.29
C ALA A 10 -7.99 -6.69 14.46
N HIS A 11 -9.25 -6.30 14.26
CA HIS A 11 -10.10 -6.92 13.25
C HIS A 11 -9.39 -6.77 11.89
N ALA A 12 -8.77 -7.86 11.44
CA ALA A 12 -8.12 -7.91 10.14
C ALA A 12 -9.18 -7.60 9.08
N PHE A 13 -8.91 -6.56 8.29
CA PHE A 13 -9.73 -5.98 7.23
C PHE A 13 -10.86 -6.90 6.72
N ASP A 14 -12.09 -6.62 7.15
CA ASP A 14 -13.27 -7.34 6.69
C ASP A 14 -13.68 -6.82 5.31
N GLU A 15 -13.32 -7.59 4.28
CA GLU A 15 -13.61 -7.27 2.88
C GLU A 15 -15.12 -7.11 2.63
N THR A 16 -15.97 -7.81 3.38
CA THR A 16 -17.43 -7.82 3.13
C THR A 16 -18.08 -6.46 3.40
N VAL A 17 -17.53 -5.69 4.35
CA VAL A 17 -18.05 -4.37 4.78
C VAL A 17 -17.94 -3.31 3.68
N MET A 18 -16.99 -3.46 2.76
CA MET A 18 -16.64 -2.42 1.76
C MET A 18 -16.58 -2.95 0.32
N PHE A 19 -16.36 -4.24 0.12
CA PHE A 19 -16.20 -4.90 -1.18
C PHE A 19 -17.19 -6.06 -1.40
N GLY A 20 -18.11 -6.31 -0.44
CA GLY A 20 -19.11 -7.39 -0.49
C GLY A 20 -20.49 -7.00 -1.03
N GLY A 21 -20.63 -5.84 -1.69
CA GLY A 21 -21.90 -5.40 -2.29
C GLY A 21 -22.19 -6.08 -3.64
N ASN A 22 -23.33 -5.74 -4.25
CA ASN A 22 -23.65 -6.29 -5.58
C ASN A 22 -22.75 -5.69 -6.68
N ALA A 23 -22.63 -6.37 -7.81
CA ALA A 23 -21.72 -5.97 -8.90
C ALA A 23 -21.92 -4.51 -9.37
N PHE A 24 -23.16 -4.02 -9.39
CA PHE A 24 -23.50 -2.66 -9.78
C PHE A 24 -23.04 -1.61 -8.75
N GLU A 25 -23.25 -1.87 -7.45
CA GLU A 25 -22.74 -1.05 -6.36
C GLU A 25 -21.21 -1.00 -6.36
N MET A 26 -20.56 -2.13 -6.61
CA MET A 26 -19.11 -2.24 -6.68
C MET A 26 -18.52 -1.46 -7.85
N ASP A 27 -19.12 -1.51 -9.04
CA ASP A 27 -18.64 -0.72 -10.19
C ASP A 27 -18.87 0.79 -9.99
N ASN A 28 -20.00 1.19 -9.39
CA ASN A 28 -20.24 2.59 -9.02
C ASN A 28 -19.22 3.08 -7.98
N LEU A 29 -18.95 2.28 -6.94
CA LEU A 29 -17.99 2.61 -5.89
C LEU A 29 -16.55 2.72 -6.44
N LYS A 30 -16.17 1.82 -7.35
CA LYS A 30 -14.89 1.82 -8.09
C LYS A 30 -14.73 3.07 -8.97
N VAL A 31 -15.80 3.51 -9.65
CA VAL A 31 -15.82 4.78 -10.38
C VAL A 31 -15.69 5.97 -9.43
N GLU A 32 -16.41 5.98 -8.30
CA GLU A 32 -16.26 7.04 -7.29
C GLU A 32 -14.82 7.12 -6.78
N PHE A 33 -14.22 6.01 -6.35
CA PHE A 33 -12.83 5.99 -5.88
C PHE A 33 -11.85 6.52 -6.92
N ARG A 34 -11.95 6.07 -8.17
CA ARG A 34 -11.13 6.57 -9.29
C ARG A 34 -11.23 8.09 -9.40
N ASP A 35 -12.43 8.63 -9.33
CA ASP A 35 -12.69 10.06 -9.52
C ASP A 35 -12.24 10.88 -8.29
N LYS A 36 -12.36 10.35 -7.05
CA LYS A 36 -11.74 10.96 -5.86
C LYS A 36 -10.22 11.00 -5.99
N PHE A 37 -9.56 9.89 -6.34
CA PHE A 37 -8.10 9.85 -6.49
C PHE A 37 -7.60 10.78 -7.58
N HIS A 38 -8.33 10.90 -8.70
CA HIS A 38 -8.05 11.88 -9.74
C HIS A 38 -8.17 13.33 -9.23
N ASN A 39 -9.21 13.65 -8.46
CA ASN A 39 -9.40 14.97 -7.86
C ASN A 39 -8.31 15.30 -6.83
N VAL A 40 -7.90 14.34 -5.98
CA VAL A 40 -6.77 14.54 -5.05
C VAL A 40 -5.45 14.72 -5.82
N SER A 41 -5.22 13.97 -6.91
CA SER A 41 -4.03 14.16 -7.76
C SER A 41 -3.97 15.55 -8.41
N ARG A 42 -5.13 16.14 -8.75
CA ARG A 42 -5.21 17.55 -9.18
C ARG A 42 -4.88 18.54 -8.06
N ILE A 43 -5.33 18.29 -6.82
CA ILE A 43 -4.97 19.12 -5.66
C ILE A 43 -3.44 19.08 -5.43
N MET A 44 -2.81 17.92 -5.63
CA MET A 44 -1.34 17.80 -5.54
C MET A 44 -0.59 18.62 -6.61
N ASP A 45 -1.22 19.01 -7.73
CA ASP A 45 -0.60 19.91 -8.71
C ASP A 45 -0.48 21.36 -8.21
N CYS A 46 -1.28 21.76 -7.21
CA CYS A 46 -1.24 23.06 -6.57
C CYS A 46 -0.15 23.18 -5.49
N VAL A 47 0.60 22.11 -5.21
CA VAL A 47 1.64 22.10 -4.16
C VAL A 47 2.95 22.67 -4.71
N GLU A 48 3.36 23.83 -4.20
CA GLU A 48 4.59 24.55 -4.62
C GLU A 48 5.88 23.77 -4.29
N CYS A 49 5.89 23.05 -3.17
CA CYS A 49 7.01 22.21 -2.77
C CYS A 49 7.17 21.02 -3.74
N ALA A 50 8.16 21.09 -4.64
CA ALA A 50 8.39 20.07 -5.67
C ALA A 50 8.55 18.64 -5.10
N LYS A 51 9.29 18.47 -4.00
CA LYS A 51 9.42 17.16 -3.31
C LYS A 51 8.08 16.68 -2.76
N CYS A 52 7.33 17.57 -2.10
CA CYS A 52 6.04 17.25 -1.51
C CYS A 52 5.00 16.87 -2.58
N ARG A 53 4.99 17.60 -3.71
CA ARG A 53 4.17 17.30 -4.89
C ARG A 53 4.51 15.94 -5.51
N MET A 54 5.80 15.63 -5.67
CA MET A 54 6.25 14.33 -6.20
C MET A 54 5.81 13.18 -5.28
N TRP A 55 6.19 13.22 -3.99
CA TRP A 55 5.88 12.16 -3.04
C TRP A 55 4.37 12.04 -2.78
N GLY A 56 3.65 13.16 -2.70
CA GLY A 56 2.19 13.18 -2.56
C GLY A 56 1.49 12.52 -3.74
N LYS A 57 1.87 12.84 -4.99
CA LYS A 57 1.31 12.14 -6.16
C LYS A 57 1.64 10.65 -6.17
N LEU A 58 2.88 10.29 -5.83
CA LEU A 58 3.31 8.89 -5.79
C LEU A 58 2.53 8.06 -4.75
N GLN A 59 2.31 8.62 -3.56
CA GLN A 59 1.53 7.98 -2.50
C GLN A 59 0.06 7.83 -2.88
N ILE A 60 -0.53 8.86 -3.50
CA ILE A 60 -1.92 8.81 -3.99
C ILE A 60 -2.09 7.80 -5.14
N GLU A 61 -1.11 7.68 -6.03
CA GLU A 61 -1.10 6.66 -7.09
C GLU A 61 -0.93 5.23 -6.53
N GLY A 62 -0.08 5.05 -5.50
CA GLY A 62 0.10 3.76 -4.83
C GLY A 62 -1.16 3.30 -4.10
N LEU A 63 -1.83 4.19 -3.38
CA LEU A 63 -3.13 3.93 -2.73
C LEU A 63 -4.23 3.59 -3.76
N ALA A 64 -4.32 4.35 -4.85
CA ALA A 64 -5.26 4.05 -5.93
C ALA A 64 -4.98 2.68 -6.57
N THR A 65 -3.70 2.30 -6.70
CA THR A 65 -3.28 0.98 -7.21
C THR A 65 -3.65 -0.14 -6.25
N ALA A 66 -3.46 0.03 -4.94
CA ALA A 66 -3.88 -0.94 -3.93
C ALA A 66 -5.39 -1.22 -4.01
N ILE A 67 -6.20 -0.16 -4.07
CA ILE A 67 -7.66 -0.27 -4.15
C ILE A 67 -8.12 -0.87 -5.49
N LYS A 68 -7.43 -0.57 -6.60
CA LYS A 68 -7.65 -1.21 -7.91
C LYS A 68 -7.43 -2.74 -7.86
N ILE A 69 -6.46 -3.21 -7.07
CA ILE A 69 -6.19 -4.64 -6.88
C ILE A 69 -7.33 -5.28 -6.07
N LEU A 70 -7.77 -4.65 -4.97
CA LEU A 70 -8.90 -5.14 -4.16
C LEU A 70 -10.18 -5.31 -5.00
N PHE A 71 -10.51 -4.31 -5.84
CA PHE A 71 -11.61 -4.37 -6.80
C PHE A 71 -11.42 -5.34 -7.99
N THR A 72 -10.41 -6.21 -8.00
CA THR A 72 -10.28 -7.25 -9.03
C THR A 72 -10.63 -8.66 -8.51
N ASN A 73 -10.55 -8.89 -7.20
CA ASN A 73 -10.80 -10.21 -6.61
C ASN A 73 -12.30 -10.56 -6.50
N THR A 74 -13.18 -9.56 -6.53
CA THR A 74 -14.63 -9.72 -6.29
C THR A 74 -15.49 -9.87 -7.55
N TYR A 75 -14.94 -9.63 -8.75
CA TYR A 75 -15.70 -9.60 -10.01
C TYR A 75 -15.64 -10.92 -10.81
N THR A 76 -14.90 -11.93 -10.35
CA THR A 76 -14.65 -13.16 -11.12
C THR A 76 -15.69 -14.27 -10.93
N SER A 77 -16.83 -13.97 -10.30
CA SER A 77 -17.82 -14.98 -9.90
C SER A 77 -19.03 -15.15 -10.85
N ASP A 78 -19.28 -14.21 -11.76
CA ASP A 78 -20.58 -14.10 -12.48
C ASP A 78 -20.53 -14.28 -14.02
N GLU A 79 -19.51 -14.94 -14.58
CA GLU A 79 -19.46 -15.24 -16.04
C GLU A 79 -19.32 -16.76 -16.34
N ILE A 80 -20.34 -17.30 -17.02
CA ILE A 80 -20.59 -18.70 -17.40
C ILE A 80 -20.43 -18.80 -18.94
N GLU A 81 -19.75 -19.74 -19.59
CA GLU A 81 -19.05 -21.02 -19.28
C GLU A 81 -18.02 -21.25 -20.45
N PRO A 82 -17.39 -22.42 -20.69
CA PRO A 82 -16.93 -23.51 -19.82
C PRO A 82 -15.42 -23.83 -19.99
N GLU A 83 -14.70 -24.20 -18.92
CA GLU A 83 -13.32 -24.72 -19.08
C GLU A 83 -13.29 -26.23 -19.36
N THR A 84 -13.43 -26.62 -20.64
CA THR A 84 -13.10 -27.97 -21.11
C THR A 84 -11.60 -28.12 -21.42
N CYS A 85 -10.77 -28.32 -20.39
CA CYS A 85 -9.41 -28.87 -20.51
C CYS A 85 -9.06 -29.71 -19.27
N PRO A 86 -9.04 -31.06 -19.35
CA PRO A 86 -8.64 -31.91 -18.23
C PRO A 86 -7.13 -32.22 -18.26
N ALA A 87 -6.37 -31.72 -17.28
CA ALA A 87 -5.09 -32.32 -16.83
C ALA A 87 -4.55 -31.69 -15.52
N GLU A 88 -4.73 -32.42 -14.43
CA GLU A 88 -3.79 -32.64 -13.30
C GLU A 88 -2.87 -31.50 -12.76
N GLN A 89 -3.17 -31.11 -11.51
CA GLN A 89 -2.23 -31.08 -10.37
C GLN A 89 -0.85 -30.40 -10.55
N THR A 90 -0.73 -29.11 -10.21
CA THR A 90 0.19 -28.55 -9.17
C THR A 90 0.20 -27.02 -9.19
N GLY A 91 0.25 -26.38 -8.01
CA GLY A 91 0.63 -24.95 -7.87
C GLY A 91 -0.47 -23.90 -8.08
N SER A 92 -1.07 -23.43 -6.97
CA SER A 92 -1.95 -22.25 -6.94
C SER A 92 -1.30 -21.00 -7.57
N SER A 93 -1.85 -20.47 -8.68
CA SER A 93 -1.45 -19.15 -9.23
C SER A 93 -2.30 -18.56 -10.38
N SER A 94 -3.05 -19.34 -11.17
CA SER A 94 -3.52 -18.87 -12.50
C SER A 94 -4.79 -17.97 -12.54
N ALA A 95 -5.60 -17.92 -11.48
CA ALA A 95 -6.87 -17.17 -11.48
C ALA A 95 -6.71 -15.62 -11.40
N PHE A 96 -5.56 -15.13 -10.94
CA PHE A 96 -5.29 -13.68 -10.79
C PHE A 96 -5.16 -12.93 -12.14
N SER A 97 -4.97 -13.67 -13.24
CA SER A 97 -4.27 -13.13 -14.42
C SER A 97 -5.15 -12.59 -15.55
N LYS A 98 -6.43 -12.99 -15.66
CA LYS A 98 -7.23 -12.70 -16.87
C LYS A 98 -7.64 -11.22 -17.07
N ASN A 99 -7.64 -10.37 -16.03
CA ASN A 99 -8.02 -8.93 -16.18
C ASN A 99 -7.17 -7.89 -15.42
N LEU A 100 -6.24 -8.28 -14.52
CA LEU A 100 -5.53 -7.31 -13.67
C LEU A 100 -4.30 -6.66 -14.36
N LYS A 101 -4.55 -5.68 -15.22
CA LYS A 101 -3.49 -4.95 -15.95
C LYS A 101 -2.96 -3.75 -15.16
N LEU A 102 -1.76 -3.89 -14.57
CA LEU A 102 -1.00 -2.80 -13.94
C LEU A 102 0.11 -2.29 -14.86
N ARG A 103 0.34 -0.98 -14.89
CA ARG A 103 1.52 -0.38 -15.53
C ARG A 103 2.71 -0.35 -14.56
N ARG A 104 3.93 -0.17 -15.09
CA ARG A 104 5.16 -0.12 -14.28
C ARG A 104 5.11 0.97 -13.19
N ASN A 105 4.55 2.14 -13.50
CA ASN A 105 4.37 3.24 -12.56
C ASN A 105 3.42 2.88 -11.40
N GLU A 106 2.31 2.19 -11.68
CA GLU A 106 1.38 1.70 -10.65
C GLU A 106 2.07 0.71 -9.69
N VAL A 107 2.87 -0.22 -10.23
CA VAL A 107 3.64 -1.18 -9.40
C VAL A 107 4.70 -0.47 -8.55
N VAL A 108 5.47 0.45 -9.13
CA VAL A 108 6.52 1.20 -8.41
C VAL A 108 5.90 2.10 -7.33
N SER A 109 4.81 2.79 -7.64
CA SER A 109 4.12 3.67 -6.67
C SER A 109 3.54 2.87 -5.51
N LEU A 110 2.98 1.68 -5.75
CA LEU A 110 2.46 0.79 -4.71
C LEU A 110 3.55 0.38 -3.71
N PHE A 111 4.68 -0.18 -4.18
CA PHE A 111 5.77 -0.61 -3.30
C PHE A 111 6.43 0.56 -2.57
N GLN A 112 6.63 1.70 -3.25
CA GLN A 112 7.20 2.89 -2.63
C GLN A 112 6.28 3.47 -1.54
N THR A 113 4.97 3.41 -1.75
CA THR A 113 3.97 3.84 -0.76
C THR A 113 3.97 2.92 0.47
N LEU A 114 4.07 1.61 0.26
CA LEU A 114 4.19 0.64 1.34
C LEU A 114 5.49 0.81 2.15
N GLU A 115 6.61 1.10 1.48
CA GLU A 115 7.90 1.42 2.13
C GLU A 115 7.78 2.66 3.02
N HIS A 116 7.15 3.74 2.53
CA HIS A 116 6.90 4.93 3.35
C HIS A 116 5.99 4.68 4.55
N PHE A 117 4.94 3.87 4.42
CA PHE A 117 4.09 3.51 5.56
C PHE A 117 4.85 2.65 6.58
N SER A 118 5.61 1.65 6.11
CA SER A 118 6.47 0.82 6.98
C SER A 118 7.49 1.66 7.73
N TYR A 119 8.17 2.59 7.04
CA TYR A 119 9.10 3.54 7.66
C TYR A 119 8.40 4.44 8.69
N SER A 120 7.23 4.99 8.35
CA SER A 120 6.44 5.84 9.27
C SER A 120 6.04 5.08 10.55
N ILE A 121 5.63 3.81 10.43
CA ILE A 121 5.31 2.95 11.57
C ILE A 121 6.55 2.68 12.42
N ASN A 122 7.69 2.36 11.80
CA ASN A 122 8.96 2.13 12.51
C ASN A 122 9.42 3.36 13.32
N GLN A 123 9.17 4.58 12.81
CA GLN A 123 9.49 5.82 13.53
C GLN A 123 8.58 6.09 14.75
N LEU A 124 7.42 5.41 14.88
CA LEU A 124 6.58 5.53 16.07
C LEU A 124 7.27 4.98 17.33
N GLU A 125 8.18 4.01 17.21
CA GLU A 125 8.95 3.52 18.36
C GLU A 125 9.90 4.60 18.90
N GLY A 126 10.57 5.33 18.01
CA GLY A 126 11.42 6.47 18.39
C GLY A 126 10.65 7.59 19.07
N LEU A 127 9.47 7.94 18.53
CA LEU A 127 8.58 8.93 19.14
C LEU A 127 8.01 8.45 20.49
N ARG A 128 7.62 7.18 20.61
CA ARG A 128 7.15 6.58 21.87
C ARG A 128 8.22 6.70 22.94
N ASN A 129 9.47 6.35 22.65
CA ASN A 129 10.58 6.42 23.60
C ASN A 129 10.92 7.85 24.02
N MET A 130 10.65 8.85 23.17
CA MET A 130 10.83 10.27 23.47
C MET A 130 9.75 10.81 24.41
N TYR A 131 8.47 10.51 24.15
CA TYR A 131 7.33 11.10 24.87
C TYR A 131 6.81 10.26 26.05
N ILE A 132 6.99 8.94 26.00
CA ILE A 132 6.67 7.98 27.07
C ILE A 132 7.96 7.20 27.39
N PRO A 133 8.96 7.85 28.02
CA PRO A 133 10.17 7.15 28.42
C PRO A 133 9.83 6.12 29.49
N ASP A 134 10.01 4.84 29.19
CA ASP A 134 9.98 3.78 30.19
C ASP A 134 10.93 4.13 31.35
N PRO A 135 10.61 3.78 32.61
CA PRO A 135 11.42 4.18 33.77
C PRO A 135 12.86 3.64 33.73
N LYS A 136 13.14 2.63 32.90
CA LYS A 136 14.47 2.07 32.65
C LYS A 136 15.35 2.94 31.72
N THR A 137 14.75 3.87 30.98
CA THR A 137 15.44 4.70 29.98
C THR A 137 16.24 5.85 30.60
N ARG A 138 16.05 6.14 31.91
CA ARG A 138 16.85 7.15 32.63
C ARG A 138 18.32 6.79 32.83
N GLU A 139 18.71 5.53 32.74
CA GLU A 139 20.08 5.08 33.00
C GLU A 139 20.90 4.73 31.75
N GLN A 140 20.30 4.74 30.56
CA GLN A 140 21.02 4.48 29.30
C GLN A 140 20.72 5.53 28.24
N SER A 141 21.40 6.66 28.35
CA SER A 141 21.57 7.64 27.26
C SER A 141 22.46 7.09 26.14
N LYS A 142 22.08 5.97 25.54
CA LYS A 142 22.60 5.59 24.22
C LYS A 142 21.94 6.54 23.21
N PRO A 143 22.70 7.20 22.31
CA PRO A 143 22.10 8.04 21.29
C PRO A 143 21.08 7.23 20.47
N PRO A 144 20.02 7.89 19.95
CA PRO A 144 19.03 7.20 19.12
C PRO A 144 19.75 6.48 17.97
N PRO A 145 19.29 5.28 17.57
CA PRO A 145 19.87 4.59 16.43
C PRO A 145 19.84 5.54 15.22
N ASP A 146 21.02 5.78 14.63
CA ASP A 146 21.16 6.65 13.46
C ASP A 146 20.08 6.31 12.44
N PHE A 147 19.42 7.34 11.91
CA PHE A 147 18.38 7.23 10.90
C PHE A 147 18.81 6.22 9.84
N ALA A 148 18.25 5.01 9.91
CA ALA A 148 18.62 3.94 9.02
C ALA A 148 18.31 4.42 7.60
N LYS A 149 19.37 4.67 6.82
CA LYS A 149 19.23 5.08 5.42
C LYS A 149 18.32 4.05 4.75
N PRO A 150 17.32 4.48 3.96
CA PRO A 150 16.45 3.54 3.29
C PRO A 150 17.30 2.55 2.49
N ALA A 151 17.00 1.25 2.62
CA ALA A 151 17.77 0.18 2.00
C ALA A 151 17.73 0.24 0.45
N PHE A 152 16.96 1.15 -0.12
CA PHE A 152 16.84 1.41 -1.54
C PHE A 152 17.07 2.89 -1.90
N ALA A 153 18.16 3.46 -1.42
CA ALA A 153 18.74 4.64 -2.06
C ALA A 153 19.21 4.26 -3.48
N ILE A 154 18.37 4.55 -4.49
CA ILE A 154 18.83 4.69 -5.87
C ILE A 154 19.86 5.83 -5.92
N ASP A 155 21.14 5.45 -5.91
CA ASP A 155 22.28 6.38 -5.97
C ASP A 155 22.30 7.11 -7.31
N GLY A 156 21.64 8.27 -7.34
CA GLY A 156 21.61 9.18 -8.48
C GLY A 156 22.94 9.91 -8.74
N THR A 157 24.05 9.50 -8.11
CA THR A 157 25.33 10.20 -8.13
C THR A 157 26.50 9.37 -8.69
N LYS A 158 26.25 8.60 -9.77
CA LYS A 158 27.30 8.23 -10.73
C LYS A 158 26.87 8.45 -12.18
N GLY A 159 26.70 9.73 -12.53
CA GLY A 159 26.60 10.20 -13.90
C GLY A 159 27.51 11.41 -14.09
N THR A 160 28.79 11.17 -14.39
CA THR A 160 29.75 12.22 -14.77
C THR A 160 30.62 11.70 -15.90
N LEU A 161 30.88 12.56 -16.89
CA LEU A 161 32.00 12.45 -17.83
C LEU A 161 33.34 12.66 -17.09
#